data_AF-A0AAJ4ZLG7-F1
#
_entry.id   AF-A0AAJ4ZLG7-F1
#
_cell.length_a   1.000
_cell.length_b   1.000
_cell.length_c   1.000
_cell.angle_alpha   90.00
_cell.angle_beta   90.00
_cell.angle_gamma   90.00
#
_symmetry.space_group_name_H-M   'P 1'
#
loop_
_entity.id
_entity.type
_entity.pdbx_description
1 polymer ?
#
loop_
_entity_poly.entity_id
_entity_poly.type
_entity_poly.pdbx_seq_one_letter_code
_entity_poly.pdbx_strand_id
1 'polypeptide(L)' 'MQGAKKRTQRDYSLAFTLSVVEQVERGELSYKQAQQRYAIQGRSTVLSKG' A
#
# COMPACT_ATOMS: atom_id res chain seq x y z
N MET A 1 -30.83 -4.82 0.07
CA MET A 1 -29.85 -5.90 -0.13
C MET A 1 -28.53 -5.27 -0.53
N GLN A 2 -27.60 -5.11 0.41
CA GLN A 2 -26.28 -4.52 0.12
C GLN A 2 -25.49 -5.53 -0.70
N GLY A 3 -25.35 -5.24 -2.00
CA GLY A 3 -24.62 -6.09 -2.92
C GLY A 3 -23.19 -6.28 -2.41
N ALA A 4 -22.79 -7.53 -2.21
CA ALA A 4 -21.44 -7.88 -1.85
C ALA A 4 -20.50 -7.28 -2.90
N LYS A 5 -19.83 -6.18 -2.52
CA LYS A 5 -18.83 -5.49 -3.34
C LYS A 5 -17.72 -6.50 -3.59
N LYS A 6 -17.79 -7.22 -4.71
CA LYS A 6 -16.78 -8.18 -5.14
C LYS A 6 -15.45 -7.44 -5.09
N ARG A 7 -14.63 -7.73 -4.09
CA ARG A 7 -13.30 -7.12 -3.94
C ARG A 7 -12.53 -7.45 -5.20
N THR A 8 -12.34 -6.46 -6.04
CA THR A 8 -11.58 -6.63 -7.27
C THR A 8 -10.11 -6.72 -6.89
N GLN A 9 -9.27 -7.35 -7.72
CA GLN A 9 -7.82 -7.46 -7.47
C GLN A 9 -7.17 -6.08 -7.18
N ARG A 10 -7.74 -5.00 -7.72
CA ARG A 10 -7.34 -3.61 -7.47
C ARG A 10 -7.61 -3.14 -6.03
N ASP A 11 -8.70 -3.58 -5.41
CA ASP A 11 -9.02 -3.22 -4.02
C ASP A 11 -8.01 -3.85 -3.04
N TYR A 12 -7.49 -5.04 -3.34
CA TYR A 12 -6.43 -5.68 -2.57
C TYR A 12 -5.11 -4.91 -2.66
N SER A 13 -4.80 -4.35 -3.83
CA SER A 13 -3.62 -3.52 -4.02
C SER A 13 -3.73 -2.18 -3.29
N LEU A 14 -4.92 -1.59 -3.23
CA LEU A 14 -5.16 -0.35 -2.49
C LEU A 14 -5.05 -0.55 -0.97
N ALA A 15 -5.71 -1.56 -0.41
CA ALA A 15 -5.64 -1.85 1.02
C ALA A 15 -4.20 -2.14 1.46
N PHE A 16 -3.46 -2.91 0.65
CA PHE A 16 -2.05 -3.17 0.87
C PHE A 16 -1.22 -1.87 0.91
N THR A 17 -1.42 -0.97 -0.05
CA THR A 17 -0.69 0.30 -0.10
C THR A 17 -0.97 1.16 1.13
N LEU A 18 -2.24 1.26 1.55
CA LEU A 18 -2.65 2.01 2.72
C LEU A 18 -2.03 1.45 4.02
N SER A 19 -2.00 0.12 4.18
CA SER A 19 -1.37 -0.52 5.34
C SER A 19 0.15 -0.28 5.40
N VAL A 20 0.82 -0.16 4.26
CA VAL A 20 2.26 0.19 4.23
C VAL A 20 2.47 1.65 4.60
N VAL A 21 1.62 2.57 4.12
CA VAL A 21 1.67 4.00 4.47
C VAL A 21 1.46 4.20 5.98
N GLU A 22 0.45 3.55 6.56
CA GLU A 22 0.16 3.66 8.00
C GLU A 22 1.36 3.24 8.87
N GLN A 23 2.02 2.11 8.52
CA GLN A 23 3.21 1.65 9.23
C GLN A 23 4.37 2.65 9.14
N VAL A 24 4.49 3.37 8.02
CA VAL A 24 5.53 4.38 7.85
C VAL A 24 5.20 5.66 8.62
N GLU A 25 3.95 6.13 8.58
CA GLU A 25 3.50 7.31 9.32
C GLU A 25 3.58 7.13 10.84
N ARG A 26 3.37 5.90 11.32
CA ARG A 26 3.54 5.52 12.72
C ARG A 26 5.00 5.33 13.14
N GLY A 27 5.95 5.38 12.19
CA GLY A 27 7.36 5.17 12.44
C GLY A 27 7.75 3.70 12.68
N GLU A 28 6.85 2.75 12.43
CA GLU A 28 7.11 1.31 12.57
C GLU A 28 8.03 0.79 11.46
N LEU A 29 8.00 1.45 10.30
CA LEU A 29 8.91 1.20 9.19
C LEU A 29 9.40 2.52 8.60
N SER A 30 10.69 2.60 8.25
CA SER A 30 11.14 3.63 7.32
C SER A 30 10.77 3.27 5.88
N TYR A 31 10.65 4.27 5.00
CA TYR A 31 10.42 4.07 3.57
C TYR A 31 11.38 3.05 2.93
N LYS A 32 12.67 3.07 3.32
CA LYS A 32 13.67 2.13 2.81
C LYS A 32 13.42 0.69 3.27
N GLN A 33 13.02 0.51 4.54
CA GLN A 33 12.69 -0.81 5.08
C GLN A 33 11.40 -1.36 4.46
N ALA A 34 10.39 -0.52 4.25
CA ALA A 34 9.16 -0.90 3.55
C ALA A 34 9.47 -1.37 2.12
N GLN A 35 10.35 -0.66 1.39
CA GLN A 35 10.75 -1.09 0.04
C GLN A 35 11.41 -2.46 0.01
N GLN A 36 12.34 -2.72 0.93
CA GLN A 36 13.01 -4.02 1.02
C GLN A 36 12.05 -5.13 1.46
N ARG A 37 11.21 -4.86 2.48
CA ARG A 37 10.30 -5.84 3.08
C ARG A 37 9.20 -6.28 2.13
N TYR A 38 8.70 -5.36 1.32
CA TYR A 38 7.58 -5.58 0.41
C TYR A 38 7.99 -5.71 -1.05
N ALA A 39 9.30 -5.80 -1.33
CA ALA A 39 9.85 -5.87 -2.69
C ALA A 39 9.30 -4.77 -3.62
N ILE A 40 9.07 -3.56 -3.07
CA ILE A 40 8.57 -2.42 -3.84
C ILE A 40 9.73 -1.87 -4.67
N GLN A 41 9.78 -2.27 -5.94
CA GLN A 41 10.79 -1.80 -6.90
C GLN A 41 10.26 -0.57 -7.68
N GLY A 42 11.04 0.51 -7.68
CA GLY A 42 10.81 1.71 -8.50
C GLY A 42 10.69 3.02 -7.71
N ARG A 43 11.19 4.12 -8.29
CA ARG A 43 11.10 5.49 -7.75
C ARG A 43 9.67 6.08 -7.77
N SER A 44 8.65 5.29 -8.12
CA SER A 44 7.33 5.83 -8.48
C SER A 44 6.11 5.03 -8.01
N THR A 45 6.24 3.97 -7.19
CA THR A 45 5.11 3.02 -7.01
C THR A 45 4.37 3.09 -5.67
N VAL A 46 4.55 4.13 -4.86
CA VAL A 46 3.69 4.35 -3.67
C VAL A 46 3.23 5.81 -3.49
N LEU A 47 3.90 6.80 -4.08
CA LEU A 47 3.65 8.23 -3.77
C LEU A 47 3.27 9.14 -4.94
N SER A 48 3.19 8.67 -6.19
CA SER A 48 2.73 9.50 -7.31
C SER A 48 1.22 9.39 -7.53
N LYS A 49 0.45 9.94 -6.60
CA LYS A 49 -0.84 10.58 -6.91
C LYS A 49 -0.77 12.03 -6.45
N GLY A 50 -0.10 12.83 -7.26
CA GLY A 50 -0.31 14.26 -7.43
C GLY A 50 -0.61 14.49 -8.91
#